data_AF-A0A0F9F7B9-F1
#
_entry.id   AF-A0A0F9F7B9-F1
#
_cell.length_a   1.000
_cell.length_b   1.000
_cell.length_c   1.000
_cell.angle_alpha   90.00
_cell.angle_beta   90.00
_cell.angle_gamma   90.00
#
_symmetry.space_group_name_H-M   'P 1'
#
loop_
_entity.id
_entity.type
_entity.pdbx_description
1 polymer ?
#
loop_
_entity_poly.entity_id
_entity_poly.type
_entity_poly.pdbx_seq_one_letter_code
_entity_poly.pdbx_strand_id
1 'polypeptide(L)'
;MLKKFGKHFIVIMLCAVIVVMVIYLTVRLFLMITASYFWYDKVIGSLLLFAEFFIITQGMGYLNEVIRVFLKYDKPEEDRPDVPELKTKPYVAILIPSYHEPLSVIEETIVGSYNLYYKNKHIILLDDTRYDLKEKNKQLLKYKQNIEELCQKYNINLFRHKWHGAKAGIINDYLKNKLEYIMKGESKEERFKRVAEKRIRRVLDSIRSLTQCSNKRIYNWNDEQLKKIWSAIDR
;
A
#
# COMPACT_ATOMS: atom_id res chain seq x y z
N MET A 1 0.33 6.80 -37.67
CA MET A 1 1.45 6.07 -38.32
C MET A 1 2.83 6.38 -37.71
N LEU A 2 3.24 7.65 -37.58
CA LEU A 2 4.58 8.00 -37.04
C LEU A 2 4.90 7.40 -35.65
N LYS A 3 3.95 7.37 -34.71
CA LYS A 3 4.17 6.79 -33.37
C LYS A 3 4.44 5.28 -33.39
N LYS A 4 3.82 4.55 -34.32
CA LYS A 4 4.00 3.09 -34.45
C LYS A 4 5.34 2.77 -35.12
N PHE A 5 5.74 3.59 -36.09
CA PHE A 5 7.05 3.48 -36.75
C PHE A 5 8.21 3.72 -35.77
N GLY A 6 8.10 4.74 -34.90
CA GLY A 6 9.09 5.01 -33.86
C GLY A 6 9.27 3.88 -32.84
N LYS A 7 8.18 3.22 -32.41
CA LYS A 7 8.27 2.07 -31.48
C LYS A 7 9.03 0.88 -32.09
N HIS A 8 8.76 0.53 -33.34
CA HIS A 8 9.45 -0.58 -34.01
C HIS A 8 10.93 -0.24 -34.22
N PHE A 9 11.25 0.99 -34.60
CA PHE A 9 12.63 1.45 -34.73
C PHE A 9 13.39 1.34 -33.40
N ILE A 10 12.79 1.77 -32.28
CA ILE A 10 13.41 1.65 -30.95
C ILE A 10 13.63 0.18 -30.58
N VAL A 11 12.65 -0.69 -30.78
CA VAL A 11 12.79 -2.12 -30.48
C VAL A 11 13.89 -2.76 -31.34
N ILE A 12 13.97 -2.43 -32.63
CA ILE A 12 15.04 -2.91 -33.52
C ILE A 12 16.41 -2.45 -33.02
N MET A 13 16.55 -1.18 -32.62
CA MET A 13 17.78 -0.67 -32.02
C MET A 13 18.17 -1.43 -30.74
N LEU A 14 17.21 -1.70 -29.86
CA LEU A 14 17.47 -2.44 -28.62
C LEU A 14 17.91 -3.88 -28.91
N CYS A 15 17.28 -4.55 -29.89
CA CYS A 15 17.72 -5.87 -30.34
C CYS A 15 19.14 -5.84 -30.94
N ALA A 16 19.46 -4.82 -31.73
CA ALA A 16 20.80 -4.66 -32.30
C ALA A 16 21.87 -4.49 -31.20
N VAL A 17 21.57 -3.76 -30.12
CA VAL A 17 22.46 -3.62 -28.96
C VAL A 17 22.76 -4.99 -28.32
N ILE A 18 21.74 -5.86 -28.17
CA ILE A 18 21.94 -7.23 -27.65
C ILE A 18 22.91 -8.00 -28.55
N VAL A 19 22.70 -7.94 -29.87
CA VAL A 19 23.54 -8.64 -30.83
C VAL A 19 25.00 -8.16 -30.73
N VAL A 20 25.23 -6.85 -30.65
CA VAL A 20 26.57 -6.27 -30.47
C VAL A 20 27.21 -6.71 -29.16
N MET A 21 26.44 -6.77 -28.05
CA MET A 21 26.94 -7.27 -26.76
C MET A 21 27.37 -8.75 -26.82
N VAL A 22 26.60 -9.60 -27.51
CA VAL A 22 26.95 -11.02 -27.70
C VAL A 22 28.21 -11.18 -28.55
N ILE A 23 28.31 -10.42 -29.64
CA ILE A 23 29.50 -10.39 -30.50
C ILE A 23 30.72 -9.95 -29.68
N TYR A 24 30.61 -8.87 -28.91
CA TYR A 24 31.66 -8.38 -28.02
C TYR A 24 32.15 -9.49 -27.07
N LEU A 25 31.23 -10.17 -26.36
CA LEU A 25 31.60 -11.25 -25.44
C LEU A 25 32.27 -12.43 -26.15
N THR A 26 31.80 -12.78 -27.35
CA THR A 26 32.36 -13.89 -28.12
C THR A 26 33.78 -13.57 -28.61
N VAL A 27 33.99 -12.37 -29.16
CA VAL A 27 35.31 -11.91 -29.58
C VAL A 27 36.25 -11.81 -28.38
N ARG A 28 35.76 -11.29 -27.24
CA ARG A 28 36.53 -11.18 -25.99
C ARG A 28 36.98 -12.55 -25.48
N LEU A 29 36.07 -13.53 -25.46
CA LEU A 29 36.36 -14.91 -25.08
C LEU A 29 37.39 -15.55 -26.03
N PHE A 30 37.21 -15.37 -27.34
CA PHE A 30 38.12 -15.91 -28.35
C PHE A 30 39.53 -15.33 -28.22
N LEU A 31 39.66 -14.01 -28.07
CA LEU A 31 40.95 -13.33 -27.88
C LEU A 31 41.63 -13.81 -26.58
N MET A 32 40.87 -14.01 -25.51
CA MET A 32 41.42 -14.47 -24.23
C MET A 32 41.95 -15.92 -24.30
N ILE A 33 41.28 -16.79 -25.06
CA ILE A 33 41.71 -18.19 -25.24
C ILE A 33 42.94 -18.29 -26.16
N THR A 34 42.95 -17.52 -27.26
CA THR A 34 44.01 -17.60 -28.29
C THR A 34 45.27 -16.85 -27.91
N ALA A 35 45.17 -15.81 -27.07
CA ALA A 35 46.32 -15.03 -26.67
C ALA A 35 47.30 -15.82 -25.78
N SER A 36 48.58 -15.71 -26.11
CA SER A 36 49.69 -16.36 -25.40
C SER A 36 50.09 -15.56 -24.15
N TYR A 37 49.20 -15.50 -23.16
CA TYR A 37 49.47 -14.85 -21.87
C TYR A 37 50.02 -15.81 -20.82
N PHE A 38 50.74 -15.26 -19.84
CA PHE A 38 51.13 -16.01 -18.64
C PHE A 38 49.90 -16.45 -17.83
N TRP A 39 50.07 -17.45 -16.98
CA TRP A 39 48.95 -18.03 -16.23
C TRP A 39 48.24 -17.03 -15.31
N TYR A 40 48.97 -16.08 -14.71
CA TYR A 40 48.40 -15.06 -13.82
C TYR A 40 47.55 -14.03 -14.58
N ASP A 41 47.98 -13.64 -15.77
CA ASP A 41 47.22 -12.76 -16.67
C ASP A 41 45.90 -13.43 -17.09
N LYS A 42 45.92 -14.75 -17.34
CA LYS A 42 44.71 -15.55 -17.63
C LYS A 42 43.75 -15.60 -16.44
N VAL A 43 44.26 -15.67 -15.21
CA VAL A 43 43.42 -15.63 -14.00
C VAL A 43 42.74 -14.26 -13.87
N ILE A 44 43.49 -13.16 -13.97
CA ILE A 44 42.94 -11.80 -13.89
C ILE A 44 41.95 -11.56 -15.04
N GLY A 45 42.29 -11.99 -16.27
CA GLY A 45 41.41 -11.91 -17.42
C GLY A 45 40.11 -12.70 -17.23
N SER A 46 40.16 -13.86 -16.56
CA SER A 46 38.97 -14.66 -16.26
C SER A 46 38.02 -13.94 -15.29
N LEU A 47 38.57 -13.31 -14.25
CA LEU A 47 37.80 -12.51 -13.30
C LEU A 47 37.14 -11.30 -13.98
N LEU A 48 37.87 -10.63 -14.88
CA LEU A 48 37.33 -9.52 -15.64
C LEU A 48 36.22 -9.98 -16.61
N LEU A 49 36.41 -11.11 -17.30
CA LEU A 49 35.39 -11.67 -18.19
C LEU A 49 34.13 -12.07 -17.40
N PHE A 50 34.27 -12.61 -16.20
CA PHE A 50 33.14 -12.91 -15.32
C PHE A 50 32.40 -11.65 -14.88
N ALA A 51 33.13 -10.58 -14.53
CA ALA A 51 32.54 -9.29 -14.20
C ALA A 51 31.79 -8.67 -15.40
N GLU A 52 32.38 -8.72 -16.59
CA GLU A 52 31.75 -8.27 -17.84
C GLU A 52 30.47 -9.07 -18.14
N PHE A 53 30.51 -10.40 -18.01
CA PHE A 53 29.34 -11.27 -18.17
C PHE A 53 28.23 -10.94 -17.16
N PHE A 54 28.59 -10.68 -15.90
CA PHE A 54 27.64 -10.27 -14.86
C PHE A 54 26.97 -8.93 -15.20
N ILE A 55 27.75 -7.93 -15.63
CA ILE A 55 27.23 -6.61 -16.03
C ILE A 55 26.25 -6.75 -17.18
N ILE A 56 26.59 -7.53 -18.21
CA ILE A 56 25.72 -7.74 -19.38
C ILE A 56 24.43 -8.46 -18.97
N THR A 57 24.52 -9.47 -18.10
CA THR A 57 23.34 -10.20 -17.59
C THR A 57 22.40 -9.28 -16.80
N GLN A 58 22.93 -8.40 -15.94
CA GLN A 58 22.12 -7.39 -15.25
C GLN A 58 21.52 -6.37 -16.23
N GLY A 59 22.31 -5.93 -17.21
CA GLY A 59 21.87 -5.03 -18.29
C GLY A 59 20.69 -5.60 -19.11
N MET A 60 20.70 -6.90 -19.40
CA MET A 60 19.60 -7.59 -20.07
C MET A 60 18.28 -7.50 -19.28
N GLY A 61 18.34 -7.54 -17.94
CA GLY A 61 17.17 -7.37 -17.08
C GLY A 61 16.52 -5.98 -17.26
N TYR A 62 17.32 -4.92 -17.23
CA TYR A 62 16.85 -3.56 -17.50
C TYR A 62 16.30 -3.42 -18.92
N LEU A 63 16.98 -4.01 -19.91
CA LEU A 63 16.55 -3.97 -21.30
C LEU A 63 15.19 -4.65 -21.51
N ASN A 64 14.95 -5.77 -20.83
CA ASN A 64 13.68 -6.49 -20.89
C ASN A 64 12.51 -5.64 -20.38
N GLU A 65 12.70 -4.88 -19.29
CA GLU A 65 11.66 -3.97 -18.79
C GLU A 65 11.41 -2.82 -19.78
N VAL A 66 12.45 -2.26 -20.41
CA VAL A 66 12.31 -1.23 -21.43
C VAL A 66 11.56 -1.77 -22.65
N ILE A 67 11.97 -2.92 -23.19
CA ILE A 67 11.30 -3.59 -24.31
C ILE A 67 9.85 -3.89 -23.94
N ARG A 68 9.58 -4.41 -22.73
CA ARG A 68 8.23 -4.67 -22.24
C ARG A 68 7.39 -3.40 -22.22
N VAL A 69 7.92 -2.28 -21.74
CA VAL A 69 7.19 -1.00 -21.77
C VAL A 69 6.87 -0.65 -23.22
N PHE A 70 7.85 -0.60 -24.12
CA PHE A 70 7.59 -0.18 -25.52
C PHE A 70 6.67 -1.13 -26.30
N LEU A 71 6.72 -2.45 -26.05
CA LEU A 71 5.87 -3.45 -26.69
C LEU A 71 4.47 -3.55 -26.06
N LYS A 72 4.35 -3.35 -24.74
CA LYS A 72 3.10 -3.56 -23.97
C LYS A 72 2.30 -2.27 -23.74
N TYR A 73 2.84 -1.09 -24.09
CA TYR A 73 2.13 0.20 -24.01
C TYR A 73 1.12 0.46 -25.15
N ASP A 74 0.68 -0.58 -25.85
CA ASP A 74 -0.50 -0.54 -26.74
C ASP A 74 -1.64 -1.37 -26.17
N LYS A 75 -1.70 -1.58 -24.85
CA LYS A 75 -3.01 -1.78 -24.21
C LYS A 75 -3.68 -0.41 -24.14
N PRO A 76 -4.61 -0.03 -25.05
CA PRO A 76 -5.64 0.93 -24.65
C PRO A 76 -6.19 0.40 -23.33
N GLU A 77 -6.36 1.28 -22.35
CA GLU A 77 -6.94 0.99 -21.03
C GLU A 77 -7.90 -0.20 -21.13
N GLU A 78 -7.33 -1.39 -20.92
CA GLU A 78 -7.93 -2.63 -21.43
C GLU A 78 -9.19 -2.79 -20.60
N ASP A 79 -10.33 -2.80 -21.29
CA ASP A 79 -11.68 -3.10 -20.81
C ASP A 79 -11.63 -3.41 -19.32
N ARG A 80 -11.88 -2.40 -18.47
CA ARG A 80 -12.27 -2.70 -17.09
C ARG A 80 -13.44 -3.66 -17.28
N PRO A 81 -13.28 -4.96 -17.00
CA PRO A 81 -14.24 -5.97 -17.44
C PRO A 81 -15.56 -5.48 -16.90
N ASP A 82 -16.54 -5.17 -17.77
CA ASP A 82 -17.70 -4.34 -17.46
C ASP A 82 -18.21 -4.70 -16.06
N VAL A 83 -17.73 -3.95 -15.05
CA VAL A 83 -17.67 -4.51 -13.70
C VAL A 83 -19.11 -4.42 -13.25
N PRO A 84 -19.82 -5.55 -13.08
CA PRO A 84 -21.23 -5.47 -12.79
C PRO A 84 -21.38 -4.63 -11.53
N GLU A 85 -22.28 -3.64 -11.59
CA GLU A 85 -22.49 -2.76 -10.44
C GLU A 85 -22.75 -3.63 -9.21
N LEU A 86 -21.86 -3.53 -8.24
CA LEU A 86 -21.91 -4.36 -7.06
C LEU A 86 -23.24 -4.10 -6.33
N LYS A 87 -24.14 -5.08 -6.32
CA LYS A 87 -25.43 -5.02 -5.59
C LYS A 87 -25.26 -4.54 -4.15
N THR A 88 -24.13 -4.88 -3.53
CA THR A 88 -23.72 -4.35 -2.22
C THR A 88 -22.23 -4.02 -2.22
N LYS A 89 -21.86 -2.88 -1.65
CA LYS A 89 -20.46 -2.50 -1.48
C LYS A 89 -19.80 -3.41 -0.43
N PRO A 90 -18.70 -4.12 -0.78
CA PRO A 90 -18.01 -5.00 0.18
C PRO A 90 -17.52 -4.22 1.39
N TYR A 91 -17.26 -4.95 2.48
CA TYR A 91 -16.67 -4.36 3.67
C TYR A 91 -15.16 -4.21 3.47
N VAL A 92 -14.64 -3.01 3.65
CA VAL A 92 -13.21 -2.71 3.47
C VAL A 92 -12.58 -2.35 4.82
N ALA A 93 -11.47 -3.02 5.16
CA ALA A 93 -10.63 -2.63 6.28
C ALA A 93 -9.42 -1.85 5.76
N ILE A 94 -9.23 -0.63 6.26
CA ILE A 94 -8.06 0.21 6.00
C ILE A 94 -7.11 0.00 7.17
N LEU A 95 -6.00 -0.68 6.90
CA LEU A 95 -4.96 -0.96 7.88
C LEU A 95 -3.86 0.09 7.74
N ILE A 96 -3.57 0.82 8.80
CA ILE A 96 -2.53 1.85 8.86
C ILE A 96 -1.42 1.32 9.79
N PRO A 97 -0.44 0.56 9.27
CA PRO A 97 0.70 0.15 10.07
C PRO A 97 1.65 1.33 10.27
N SER A 98 1.94 1.61 11.54
CA SER A 98 2.77 2.73 12.00
C SER A 98 3.91 2.24 12.88
N TYR A 99 5.11 2.80 12.70
CA TYR A 99 6.26 2.57 13.57
C TYR A 99 6.87 3.89 14.07
N HIS A 100 6.45 4.35 15.25
CA HIS A 100 6.90 5.60 15.87
C HIS A 100 6.86 6.83 14.94
N GLU A 101 5.81 6.94 14.11
CA GLU A 101 5.62 8.08 13.22
C GLU A 101 5.17 9.33 13.98
N PRO A 102 5.47 10.55 13.48
CA PRO A 102 4.94 11.77 14.06
C PRO A 102 3.40 11.75 14.09
N LEU A 103 2.82 12.23 15.19
CA LEU A 103 1.36 12.22 15.39
C LEU A 103 0.61 12.97 14.28
N SER A 104 1.18 14.03 13.73
CA SER A 104 0.60 14.78 12.62
C SER A 104 0.45 13.93 11.36
N VAL A 105 1.44 13.11 11.04
CA VAL A 105 1.42 12.22 9.87
C VAL A 105 0.35 11.15 10.05
N ILE A 106 0.23 10.58 11.25
CA ILE A 106 -0.80 9.60 11.57
C ILE A 106 -2.19 10.24 11.50
N GLU A 107 -2.36 11.43 12.07
CA GLU A 107 -3.62 12.17 12.05
C GLU A 107 -4.06 12.50 10.62
N GLU A 108 -3.16 13.04 9.78
CA GLU A 108 -3.43 13.33 8.37
C GLU A 108 -3.81 12.06 7.59
N THR A 109 -3.14 10.94 7.87
CA THR A 109 -3.43 9.64 7.23
C THR A 109 -4.81 9.11 7.65
N ILE A 110 -5.17 9.25 8.93
CA ILE A 110 -6.50 8.88 9.44
C ILE A 110 -7.57 9.74 8.79
N VAL A 111 -7.38 11.07 8.76
CA VAL A 111 -8.32 12.01 8.16
C VAL A 111 -8.49 11.74 6.66
N GLY A 112 -7.39 11.53 5.93
CA GLY A 112 -7.42 11.15 4.52
C GLY A 112 -8.19 9.86 4.30
N SER A 113 -7.92 8.83 5.12
CA SER A 113 -8.63 7.55 5.07
C SER A 113 -10.13 7.70 5.38
N TYR A 114 -10.47 8.58 6.32
CA TYR A 114 -11.86 8.86 6.69
C TYR A 114 -12.65 9.54 5.56
N ASN A 115 -11.99 10.42 4.81
CA ASN A 115 -12.59 11.18 3.71
C ASN A 115 -12.72 10.41 2.39
N LEU A 116 -12.21 9.17 2.29
CA LEU A 116 -12.43 8.32 1.11
C LEU A 116 -13.92 8.15 0.82
N TYR A 117 -14.34 8.27 -0.45
CA TYR A 117 -15.74 8.12 -0.88
C TYR A 117 -16.20 6.64 -0.86
N TYR A 118 -16.25 6.07 0.33
CA TYR A 118 -16.65 4.69 0.58
C TYR A 118 -17.31 4.57 1.95
N LYS A 119 -18.58 4.14 1.97
CA LYS A 119 -19.39 4.08 3.20
C LYS A 119 -19.04 2.89 4.08
N ASN A 120 -18.77 1.72 3.48
CA ASN A 120 -18.54 0.47 4.21
C ASN A 120 -17.04 0.25 4.50
N LYS A 121 -16.42 1.21 5.18
CA LYS A 121 -14.99 1.17 5.52
C LYS A 121 -14.77 1.22 7.03
N HIS A 122 -13.75 0.53 7.51
CA HIS A 122 -13.27 0.63 8.88
C HIS A 122 -11.78 0.91 8.88
N ILE A 123 -11.35 1.86 9.70
CA ILE A 123 -9.95 2.27 9.82
C ILE A 123 -9.39 1.66 11.09
N ILE A 124 -8.23 1.00 10.97
CA ILE A 124 -7.51 0.38 12.07
C ILE A 124 -6.06 0.85 12.02
N LEU A 125 -5.60 1.47 13.10
CA LEU A 125 -4.19 1.79 13.31
C LEU A 125 -3.49 0.55 13.88
N LEU A 126 -2.46 0.07 13.20
CA LEU A 126 -1.60 -1.01 13.68
C LEU A 126 -0.31 -0.37 14.20
N ASP A 127 -0.22 -0.20 15.52
CA ASP A 127 0.92 0.45 16.16
C ASP A 127 1.98 -0.60 16.50
N ASP A 128 3.02 -0.68 15.66
CA ASP A 128 4.14 -1.62 15.77
C ASP A 128 5.32 -1.03 16.57
N THR A 129 5.10 0.11 17.24
CA THR A 129 6.14 0.78 18.02
C THR A 129 6.63 -0.12 19.16
N ARG A 130 7.95 -0.32 19.25
CA ARG A 130 8.59 -1.15 20.27
C ARG A 130 8.64 -0.46 21.63
N TYR A 131 7.55 -0.57 22.38
CA TYR A 131 7.47 -0.10 23.76
C TYR A 131 8.22 -1.00 24.76
N ASP A 132 8.55 -2.23 24.36
CA ASP A 132 9.24 -3.26 25.14
C ASP A 132 10.73 -3.00 25.33
N LEU A 133 11.40 -2.39 24.34
CA LEU A 133 12.85 -2.20 24.34
C LEU A 133 13.37 -1.14 25.32
N LYS A 134 12.51 -0.34 25.94
CA LYS A 134 12.91 0.72 26.87
C LYS A 134 11.91 0.85 28.01
N GLU A 135 12.15 0.09 29.07
CA GLU A 135 11.65 0.48 30.39
C GLU A 135 12.11 1.92 30.67
N LYS A 136 11.15 2.82 30.90
CA LYS A 136 11.32 4.19 31.45
C LYS A 136 11.72 5.34 30.52
N ASN A 137 11.45 5.29 29.21
CA ASN A 137 11.46 6.56 28.45
C ASN A 137 10.10 7.26 28.56
N LYS A 138 9.99 8.27 29.44
CA LYS A 138 8.75 9.06 29.68
C LYS A 138 8.13 9.59 28.38
N GLN A 139 8.97 9.85 27.36
CA GLN A 139 8.53 10.26 26.02
C GLN A 139 7.80 9.16 25.25
N LEU A 140 8.22 7.89 25.34
CA LEU A 140 7.56 6.78 24.65
C LEU A 140 6.22 6.42 25.30
N LEU A 141 6.12 6.52 26.64
CA LEU A 141 4.84 6.36 27.34
C LEU A 141 3.87 7.49 26.96
N LYS A 142 4.36 8.73 26.90
CA LYS A 142 3.57 9.87 26.42
C LYS A 142 3.13 9.67 24.97
N TYR A 143 4.01 9.20 24.10
CA TYR A 143 3.68 8.88 22.71
C TYR A 143 2.59 7.80 22.63
N LYS A 144 2.69 6.73 23.43
CA LYS A 144 1.68 5.67 23.51
C LYS A 144 0.31 6.22 23.90
N GLN A 145 0.26 7.09 24.91
CA GLN A 145 -0.95 7.78 25.36
C GLN A 145 -1.52 8.68 24.27
N ASN A 146 -0.68 9.49 23.60
CA ASN A 146 -1.11 10.35 22.51
C ASN A 146 -1.72 9.56 21.35
N ILE A 147 -1.19 8.38 21.04
CA ILE A 147 -1.77 7.48 20.02
C ILE A 147 -3.15 6.96 20.46
N GLU A 148 -3.30 6.59 21.72
CA GLU A 148 -4.59 6.15 22.28
C GLU A 148 -5.63 7.28 22.24
N GLU A 149 -5.26 8.48 22.66
CA GLU A 149 -6.09 9.69 22.58
C GLU A 149 -6.46 10.03 21.14
N LEU A 150 -5.52 9.93 20.20
CA LEU A 150 -5.77 10.17 18.78
C LEU A 150 -6.77 9.15 18.21
N CYS A 151 -6.60 7.86 18.55
CA CYS A 151 -7.52 6.82 18.11
C CYS A 151 -8.93 7.02 18.69
N GLN A 152 -9.02 7.43 19.96
CA GLN A 152 -10.29 7.76 20.62
C GLN A 152 -10.97 8.99 19.98
N LYS A 153 -10.22 10.07 19.73
CA LYS A 153 -10.69 11.30 19.06
C LYS A 153 -11.38 10.99 17.74
N TYR A 154 -10.80 10.12 16.92
CA TYR A 154 -11.34 9.74 15.62
C TYR A 154 -12.23 8.48 15.65
N ASN A 155 -12.40 7.84 16.81
CA ASN A 155 -13.13 6.59 17.01
C ASN A 155 -12.70 5.50 16.02
N ILE A 156 -11.37 5.29 15.93
CA ILE A 156 -10.76 4.24 15.12
C ILE A 156 -10.20 3.13 16.02
N ASN A 157 -10.09 1.92 15.46
CA ASN A 157 -9.57 0.80 16.23
C ASN A 157 -8.05 0.87 16.30
N LEU A 158 -7.50 0.59 17.48
CA LEU A 158 -6.07 0.48 17.70
C LEU A 158 -5.70 -0.98 17.94
N PHE A 159 -4.71 -1.48 17.23
CA PHE A 159 -4.16 -2.82 17.40
C PHE A 159 -2.67 -2.75 17.69
N ARG A 160 -2.23 -3.52 18.68
CA ARG A 160 -0.83 -3.69 19.05
C ARG A 160 -0.56 -5.17 19.29
N HIS A 161 0.63 -5.62 18.92
CA HIS A 161 1.06 -6.97 19.18
C HIS A 161 2.55 -7.00 19.54
N LYS A 162 3.06 -8.15 19.98
CA LYS A 162 4.49 -8.34 20.19
C LYS A 162 5.21 -8.18 18.86
N TRP A 163 6.20 -7.29 18.83
CA TRP A 163 6.95 -6.97 17.62
C TRP A 163 7.65 -8.20 17.02
N HIS A 164 7.35 -8.49 15.75
CA HIS A 164 8.09 -9.43 14.89
C HIS A 164 7.81 -9.09 13.43
N GLY A 165 8.70 -9.44 12.50
CA GLY A 165 8.45 -9.30 11.06
C GLY A 165 8.15 -7.87 10.57
N ALA A 166 8.41 -6.84 11.40
CA ALA A 166 8.08 -5.44 11.15
C ALA A 166 6.63 -5.26 10.62
N LYS A 167 6.45 -4.42 9.59
CA LYS A 167 5.15 -4.14 8.97
C LYS A 167 4.40 -5.40 8.52
N ALA A 168 5.10 -6.41 7.99
CA ALA A 168 4.45 -7.64 7.54
C ALA A 168 3.93 -8.46 8.73
N GLY A 169 4.68 -8.50 9.83
CA GLY A 169 4.30 -9.25 11.02
C GLY A 169 3.03 -8.70 11.67
N ILE A 170 2.95 -7.39 11.93
CA ILE A 170 1.78 -6.79 12.59
C ILE A 170 0.49 -6.92 11.74
N ILE A 171 0.61 -6.84 10.41
CA ILE A 171 -0.53 -7.06 9.50
C ILE A 171 -1.01 -8.51 9.62
N ASN A 172 -0.08 -9.47 9.56
CA ASN A 172 -0.41 -10.88 9.66
C ASN A 172 -1.03 -11.23 11.03
N ASP A 173 -0.52 -10.64 12.12
CA ASP A 173 -1.06 -10.84 13.46
C ASP A 173 -2.49 -10.31 13.57
N TYR A 174 -2.76 -9.12 13.02
CA TYR A 174 -4.11 -8.56 12.97
C TYR A 174 -5.06 -9.47 12.17
N LEU A 175 -4.64 -9.90 10.99
CA LEU A 175 -5.44 -10.77 10.13
C LEU A 175 -5.72 -12.12 10.80
N LYS A 176 -4.71 -12.74 11.42
CA LYS A 176 -4.85 -14.01 12.12
C LYS A 176 -5.78 -13.91 13.32
N ASN A 177 -5.62 -12.90 14.17
CA ASN A 177 -6.51 -12.68 15.32
C ASN A 177 -7.98 -12.50 14.88
N LYS A 178 -8.20 -11.77 13.78
CA LYS A 178 -9.54 -11.56 13.24
C LYS A 178 -10.13 -12.82 12.60
N LEU A 179 -9.31 -13.59 11.89
CA LEU A 179 -9.70 -14.87 11.30
C LEU A 179 -10.02 -15.90 12.39
N GLU A 180 -9.23 -15.97 13.45
CA GLU A 180 -9.50 -16.86 14.59
C GLU A 180 -10.83 -16.54 15.27
N TYR A 181 -11.15 -15.25 15.44
CA TYR A 181 -12.47 -14.82 15.93
C TYR A 181 -13.62 -15.22 15.00
N ILE A 182 -13.44 -15.08 13.68
CA ILE A 182 -14.46 -15.49 12.69
C ILE A 182 -14.61 -17.02 12.66
N MET A 183 -13.52 -17.78 12.81
CA MET A 183 -13.51 -19.24 12.73
C MET A 183 -14.04 -19.93 14.00
N LYS A 184 -13.91 -19.32 15.18
CA LYS A 184 -14.44 -19.89 16.43
C LYS A 184 -15.97 -19.87 16.55
N GLY A 185 -16.66 -19.11 15.69
CA GLY A 185 -18.11 -18.93 15.74
C GLY A 185 -18.51 -18.03 16.92
N GLU A 186 -19.42 -17.08 16.67
CA GLU A 186 -19.84 -16.12 17.70
C GLU A 186 -20.89 -16.71 18.64
N SER A 187 -20.74 -16.50 19.95
CA SER A 187 -21.79 -16.76 20.94
C SER A 187 -23.00 -15.85 20.72
N LYS A 188 -24.16 -16.19 21.32
CA LYS A 188 -25.38 -15.34 21.22
C LYS A 188 -25.14 -13.93 21.76
N GLU A 189 -24.32 -13.80 22.81
CA GLU A 189 -23.97 -12.51 23.41
C GLU A 189 -23.06 -11.68 22.48
N GLU A 190 -22.05 -12.30 21.88
CA GLU A 190 -21.17 -11.64 20.90
C GLU A 190 -21.93 -11.24 19.63
N ARG A 191 -22.82 -12.11 19.14
CA ARG A 191 -23.74 -11.79 18.05
C ARG A 191 -24.61 -10.59 18.39
N PHE A 192 -25.15 -10.53 19.60
CA PHE A 192 -25.93 -9.39 20.06
C PHE A 192 -25.08 -8.11 20.10
N LYS A 193 -23.90 -8.15 20.73
CA LYS A 193 -22.96 -7.01 20.77
C LYS A 193 -22.60 -6.53 19.37
N ARG A 194 -22.27 -7.44 18.45
CA ARG A 194 -21.96 -7.12 17.04
C ARG A 194 -23.15 -6.52 16.31
N VAL A 195 -24.35 -7.08 16.47
CA VAL A 195 -25.56 -6.55 15.82
C VAL A 195 -25.93 -5.18 16.38
N ALA A 196 -25.87 -5.01 17.70
CA ALA A 196 -26.11 -3.75 18.37
C ALA A 196 -25.09 -2.69 17.96
N GLU A 197 -23.80 -3.01 18.00
CA GLU A 197 -22.71 -2.14 17.56
C GLU A 197 -22.89 -1.74 16.09
N LYS A 198 -23.20 -2.71 15.22
CA LYS A 198 -23.46 -2.43 13.79
C LYS A 198 -24.66 -1.52 13.58
N ARG A 199 -25.72 -1.67 14.38
CA ARG A 199 -26.91 -0.80 14.32
C ARG A 199 -26.59 0.61 14.82
N ILE A 200 -25.93 0.72 15.97
CA ILE A 200 -25.50 2.00 16.55
C ILE A 200 -24.55 2.73 15.59
N ARG A 201 -23.58 2.01 15.00
CA ARG A 201 -22.62 2.58 14.05
C ARG A 201 -23.31 3.17 12.82
N ARG A 202 -24.38 2.55 12.30
CA ARG A 202 -25.18 3.15 11.21
C ARG A 202 -25.85 4.45 11.62
N VAL A 203 -26.35 4.52 12.85
CA VAL A 203 -26.97 5.75 13.38
C VAL A 203 -25.91 6.85 13.50
N LEU A 204 -24.76 6.53 14.10
CA LEU A 204 -23.64 7.46 14.23
C LEU A 204 -23.12 7.94 12.86
N ASP A 205 -23.00 7.06 11.87
CA ASP A 205 -22.57 7.42 10.52
C ASP A 205 -23.59 8.34 9.83
N SER A 206 -24.88 8.13 10.10
CA SER A 206 -25.96 9.00 9.59
C SER A 206 -25.88 10.39 10.23
N ILE A 207 -25.64 10.46 11.55
CA ILE A 207 -25.42 11.74 12.25
C ILE A 207 -24.15 12.44 11.74
N ARG A 208 -23.05 11.71 11.54
CA ARG A 208 -21.80 12.25 10.98
C ARG A 208 -21.97 12.79 9.56
N SER A 209 -22.87 12.22 8.76
CA SER A 209 -23.18 12.76 7.43
C SER A 209 -23.77 14.17 7.51
N LEU A 210 -24.53 14.49 8.57
CA LEU A 210 -25.07 15.84 8.80
C LEU A 210 -23.96 16.86 9.10
N THR A 211 -22.81 16.41 9.62
CA THR A 211 -21.64 17.29 9.83
C THR A 211 -21.16 17.90 8.50
N GLN A 212 -21.35 17.22 7.37
CA GLN A 212 -21.00 17.75 6.05
C GLN A 212 -21.86 18.97 5.64
N CYS A 213 -23.06 19.11 6.21
CA CYS A 213 -23.95 20.24 5.98
C CYS A 213 -23.53 21.51 6.76
N SER A 214 -22.56 21.41 7.68
CA SER A 214 -22.06 22.57 8.44
C SER A 214 -21.19 23.53 7.62
N ASN A 215 -20.74 23.12 6.42
CA ASN A 215 -19.87 23.93 5.57
C ASN A 215 -20.61 25.13 4.94
N LYS A 216 -20.49 26.31 5.56
CA LYS A 216 -21.11 27.58 5.12
C LYS A 216 -20.57 28.12 3.78
N ARG A 217 -19.49 27.56 3.23
CA ARG A 217 -19.01 27.94 1.88
C ARG A 217 -19.82 27.29 0.76
N ILE A 218 -20.46 26.15 1.03
CA ILE A 218 -21.19 25.37 0.04
C ILE A 218 -22.70 25.49 0.26
N TYR A 219 -23.14 25.58 1.52
CA TYR A 219 -24.55 25.57 1.89
C TYR A 219 -24.94 26.82 2.66
N ASN A 220 -26.12 27.35 2.36
CA ASN A 220 -26.77 28.42 3.12
C ASN A 220 -28.01 27.83 3.81
N TRP A 221 -28.13 28.02 5.11
CA TRP A 221 -29.23 27.47 5.91
C TRP A 221 -29.71 28.50 6.94
N ASN A 222 -30.98 28.38 7.33
CA ASN A 222 -31.61 29.26 8.32
C ASN A 222 -31.98 28.51 9.61
N ASP A 223 -32.31 29.26 10.66
CA ASP A 223 -32.59 28.71 11.99
C ASP A 223 -33.86 27.84 12.02
N GLU A 224 -34.83 28.06 11.14
CA GLU A 224 -36.01 27.20 11.01
C GLU A 224 -35.66 25.80 10.48
N GLN A 225 -34.80 25.72 9.47
CA GLN A 225 -34.32 24.46 8.92
C GLN A 225 -33.50 23.69 9.97
N LEU A 226 -32.69 24.39 10.76
CA LEU A 226 -31.93 23.79 11.85
C LEU A 226 -32.87 23.22 12.93
N LYS A 227 -33.90 23.98 13.33
CA LYS A 227 -34.92 23.52 14.30
C LYS A 227 -35.67 22.28 13.82
N LYS A 228 -36.00 22.19 12.52
CA LYS A 228 -36.65 20.99 11.95
C LYS A 228 -35.77 19.75 12.08
N ILE A 229 -34.47 19.87 11.82
CA ILE A 229 -33.52 18.74 11.95
C ILE A 229 -33.46 18.27 13.41
N TRP A 230 -33.31 19.18 14.38
CA TRP A 230 -33.27 18.82 15.80
C TRP A 230 -34.58 18.22 16.29
N SER A 231 -35.73 18.78 15.87
CA SER A 231 -37.05 18.23 16.22
C SER A 231 -37.30 16.81 15.70
N ALA A 232 -36.59 16.40 14.65
CA ALA A 232 -36.68 15.05 14.10
C ALA A 232 -35.74 14.05 14.81
N ILE A 233 -34.73 14.54 15.54
CA ILE A 233 -33.80 13.73 16.34
C ILE A 233 -34.33 13.54 17.77
N ASP A 234 -35.00 14.56 18.31
CA ASP A 234 -35.56 14.56 19.67
C ASP A 234 -36.94 13.86 19.78
N ARG A 235 -37.48 13.35 18.67
CA ARG A 235 -38.72 12.56 18.61
C ARG A 235 -38.46 11.08 18.78
#